data_AF-A0A671DIR8-F1
#
_entry.id   AF-A0A671DIR8-F1
#
_cell.length_a   1.000
_cell.length_b   1.000
_cell.length_c   1.000
_cell.angle_alpha   90.00
_cell.angle_beta   90.00
_cell.angle_gamma   90.00
#
_symmetry.space_group_name_H-M   'P 1'
#
loop_
_entity.id
_entity.type
_entity.pdbx_description
1 polymer ?
#
loop_
_entity_poly.entity_id
_entity_poly.type
_entity_poly.pdbx_seq_one_letter_code
_entity_poly.pdbx_strand_id
1 'polypeptide(L)'
;MKLVFGETESSVTAHGKFFNTLQAQGEKANLYVIRLEVQLQNAIQAGIIAEKDANQTHLHQLLLGPELNGDLCYRLKHLLRMYTNEQERLPNFLELIKMIREDEDWDDTFMKRKRAKRSELIMERAASPVAFQGPQPKVICSADCNVIEAPITTDLCPKSQSQICTH
;
A
#
# COMPACT_ATOMS: atom_id res chain seq x y z
N MET A 1 -31.88 24.66 26.21
CA MET A 1 -31.84 25.23 24.84
C MET A 1 -31.61 24.08 23.87
N LYS A 2 -32.50 23.90 22.89
CA LYS A 2 -32.45 22.84 21.88
C LYS A 2 -31.81 23.44 20.64
N LEU A 3 -30.73 22.84 20.13
CA LEU A 3 -29.99 23.37 18.99
C LEU A 3 -30.92 23.41 17.76
N VAL A 4 -31.17 24.63 17.31
CA VAL A 4 -31.65 24.97 15.96
C VAL A 4 -30.38 25.01 15.13
N PHE A 5 -30.31 24.17 14.09
CA PHE A 5 -29.34 24.04 12.99
C PHE A 5 -28.70 22.64 12.89
N GLY A 6 -29.11 21.91 11.84
CA GLY A 6 -28.60 20.60 11.43
C GLY A 6 -29.29 19.42 12.09
N GLU A 7 -29.77 18.44 11.30
CA GLU A 7 -30.03 17.10 11.82
C GLU A 7 -28.71 16.55 12.38
N THR A 8 -28.64 16.38 13.70
CA THR A 8 -27.52 15.66 14.31
C THR A 8 -27.61 14.20 13.86
N GLU A 9 -26.53 13.69 13.27
CA GLU A 9 -26.49 12.30 12.82
C GLU A 9 -26.78 11.34 13.98
N SER A 10 -27.54 10.28 13.71
CA SER A 10 -27.83 9.28 14.72
C SER A 10 -26.53 8.57 15.16
N SER A 11 -26.49 8.13 16.40
CA SER A 11 -25.35 7.39 16.97
C SER A 11 -24.99 6.14 16.14
N VAL A 12 -25.99 5.40 15.66
CA VAL A 12 -25.82 4.23 14.79
C VAL A 12 -25.18 4.61 13.46
N THR A 13 -25.64 5.71 12.85
CA THR A 13 -25.10 6.22 11.59
C THR A 13 -23.66 6.70 11.76
N ALA A 14 -23.36 7.46 12.81
CA ALA A 14 -22.03 7.99 13.09
C ALA A 14 -21.02 6.86 13.35
N HIS A 15 -21.40 5.86 14.16
CA HIS A 15 -20.59 4.65 14.38
C HIS A 15 -20.29 3.95 13.05
N GLY A 16 -21.33 3.70 12.24
CA GLY A 16 -21.19 3.05 10.94
C GLY A 16 -20.27 3.81 10.00
N LYS A 17 -20.42 5.13 9.89
CA LYS A 17 -19.58 5.95 9.00
C LYS A 17 -18.12 5.95 9.44
N PHE A 18 -17.83 6.08 10.73
CA PHE A 18 -16.46 6.09 11.21
C PHE A 18 -15.75 4.76 10.93
N PHE A 19 -16.28 3.63 11.42
CA PHE A 19 -15.60 2.34 11.29
C PHE A 19 -15.59 1.77 9.87
N ASN A 20 -16.54 2.20 9.01
CA ASN A 20 -16.55 1.81 7.60
C ASN A 20 -15.82 2.83 6.69
N THR A 21 -15.16 3.83 7.25
CA THR A 21 -14.30 4.71 6.45
C THR A 21 -13.05 3.95 6.05
N LEU A 22 -12.95 3.63 4.76
CA LEU A 22 -11.80 3.00 4.11
C LEU A 22 -11.16 3.96 3.11
N GLN A 23 -9.90 3.69 2.76
CA GLN A 23 -9.19 4.43 1.72
C GLN A 23 -9.83 4.15 0.36
N ALA A 24 -10.16 5.20 -0.38
CA ALA A 24 -10.69 5.05 -1.73
C ALA A 24 -9.57 4.68 -2.71
N GLN A 25 -9.92 4.03 -3.82
CA GLN A 25 -8.94 3.66 -4.83
C GLN A 25 -8.19 4.89 -5.36
N GLY A 26 -6.85 4.86 -5.30
CA GLY A 26 -5.99 5.96 -5.76
C GLY A 26 -5.98 7.19 -4.85
N GLU A 27 -6.62 7.12 -3.69
CA GLU A 27 -6.58 8.18 -2.69
C GLU A 27 -5.21 8.21 -2.00
N LYS A 28 -4.65 9.40 -1.77
CA LYS A 28 -3.45 9.55 -0.92
C LYS A 28 -3.78 9.30 0.55
N ALA A 29 -2.88 8.67 1.30
CA ALA A 29 -3.10 8.33 2.69
C ALA A 29 -3.41 9.56 3.54
N ASN A 30 -2.78 10.70 3.25
CA ASN A 30 -3.07 11.96 3.94
C ASN A 30 -4.53 12.45 3.77
N LEU A 31 -5.12 12.28 2.59
CA LEU A 31 -6.50 12.65 2.29
C LEU A 31 -7.48 11.70 2.97
N TYR A 32 -7.14 10.42 3.00
CA TYR A 32 -7.90 9.43 3.74
C TYR A 32 -7.97 9.79 5.23
N VAL A 33 -6.85 10.14 5.86
CA VAL A 33 -6.81 10.53 7.29
C VAL A 33 -7.61 11.80 7.55
N ILE A 34 -7.61 12.76 6.64
CA ILE A 34 -8.47 13.95 6.76
C ILE A 34 -9.95 13.57 6.77
N ARG A 35 -10.38 12.66 5.87
CA ARG A 35 -11.79 12.20 5.87
C ARG A 35 -12.10 11.41 7.13
N LEU A 36 -11.17 10.58 7.59
CA LEU A 36 -11.32 9.78 8.79
C LEU A 36 -11.50 10.66 10.04
N GLU A 37 -10.72 11.74 10.17
CA GLU A 37 -10.83 12.73 11.24
C GLU A 37 -12.24 13.35 11.28
N VAL A 38 -12.81 13.70 10.12
CA VAL A 38 -14.17 14.24 10.06
C VAL A 38 -15.19 13.23 10.63
N GLN A 39 -15.07 11.94 10.28
CA GLN A 39 -15.97 10.92 10.83
C GLN A 39 -15.72 10.65 12.32
N LEU A 40 -14.48 10.78 12.79
CA LEU A 40 -14.14 10.67 14.20
C LEU A 40 -14.81 11.76 15.02
N GLN A 41 -14.75 13.01 14.56
CA GLN A 41 -15.41 14.14 15.24
C GLN A 41 -16.94 13.97 15.28
N ASN A 42 -17.54 13.46 14.20
CA ASN A 42 -18.97 13.11 14.20
C ASN A 42 -19.30 12.02 15.24
N ALA A 43 -18.45 10.99 15.37
CA ALA A 43 -18.63 9.92 16.35
C ALA A 43 -18.43 10.41 17.80
N ILE A 44 -17.52 11.35 18.04
CA ILE A 44 -17.35 12.01 19.34
C ILE A 44 -18.59 12.85 19.68
N GLN A 45 -19.07 13.66 18.73
CA GLN A 45 -20.26 14.47 18.92
C GLN A 45 -21.52 13.62 19.18
N ALA A 46 -21.62 12.45 18.55
CA ALA A 46 -22.69 11.49 18.78
C ALA A 46 -22.54 10.67 20.07
N GLY A 47 -21.45 10.87 20.83
CA GLY A 47 -21.17 10.17 22.09
C GLY A 47 -20.74 8.71 21.93
N ILE A 48 -20.34 8.29 20.72
CA ILE A 48 -19.87 6.93 20.43
C ILE A 48 -18.42 6.74 20.88
N ILE A 49 -17.58 7.74 20.68
CA ILE A 49 -16.16 7.74 21.05
C ILE A 49 -15.94 8.82 22.10
N ALA A 50 -15.26 8.47 23.19
CA ALA A 50 -14.85 9.47 24.17
C ALA A 50 -13.69 10.30 23.60
N GLU A 51 -13.74 11.62 23.76
CA GLU A 51 -12.72 12.55 23.25
C GLU A 51 -11.29 12.20 23.72
N LYS A 52 -11.16 11.74 24.97
CA LYS A 52 -9.88 11.26 25.54
C LYS A 52 -9.26 10.09 24.77
N ASP A 53 -10.08 9.28 24.10
CA ASP A 53 -9.66 8.09 23.37
C ASP A 53 -9.50 8.38 21.87
N ALA A 54 -9.81 9.61 21.42
CA ALA A 54 -9.87 10.00 20.01
C ALA A 54 -8.58 9.67 19.25
N ASN A 55 -7.42 10.09 19.76
CA ASN A 55 -6.14 9.84 19.08
C ASN A 55 -5.82 8.35 18.98
N GLN A 56 -6.16 7.56 20.00
CA GLN A 56 -5.97 6.11 19.99
C GLN A 56 -6.89 5.44 18.98
N THR A 57 -8.19 5.77 19.01
CA THR A 57 -9.16 5.22 18.06
C THR A 57 -8.84 5.63 16.62
N HIS A 58 -8.42 6.88 16.41
CA HIS A 58 -7.99 7.36 15.11
C HIS A 58 -6.82 6.53 14.57
N LEU A 59 -5.80 6.32 15.39
CA LEU A 59 -4.61 5.58 14.99
C LEU A 59 -4.90 4.10 14.74
N HIS A 60 -5.77 3.47 15.52
CA HIS A 60 -6.24 2.11 15.24
C HIS A 60 -6.94 2.01 13.89
N GLN A 61 -7.88 2.92 13.60
CA GLN A 61 -8.61 2.91 12.34
C GLN A 61 -7.71 3.24 11.14
N LEU A 62 -6.71 4.11 11.33
CA LEU A 62 -5.66 4.35 10.33
C LEU A 62 -4.85 3.09 10.03
N LEU A 63 -4.58 2.23 11.00
CA LEU A 63 -3.83 0.99 10.73
C LEU A 63 -4.67 -0.10 10.06
N LEU A 64 -5.99 0.06 9.99
CA LEU A 64 -6.91 -0.89 9.34
C LEU A 64 -7.27 -0.50 7.90
N GLY A 65 -7.30 0.79 7.58
CA GLY A 65 -7.91 1.28 6.34
C GLY A 65 -7.01 1.30 5.10
N PRO A 66 -5.90 2.06 5.10
CA PRO A 66 -5.05 2.28 3.96
C PRO A 66 -3.86 1.33 3.85
N GLU A 67 -3.34 1.19 2.63
CA GLU A 67 -2.05 0.54 2.38
C GLU A 67 -0.93 1.54 2.67
N LEU A 68 -0.48 1.58 3.93
CA LEU A 68 0.63 2.43 4.36
C LEU A 68 1.98 1.85 3.95
N ASN A 69 2.97 2.72 3.73
CA ASN A 69 4.36 2.31 3.64
C ASN A 69 4.73 1.46 4.87
N GLY A 70 5.48 0.37 4.65
CA GLY A 70 5.83 -0.58 5.70
C GLY A 70 6.56 0.06 6.88
N ASP A 71 7.44 1.04 6.62
CA ASP A 71 8.16 1.75 7.67
C ASP A 71 7.21 2.63 8.50
N LEU A 72 6.37 3.44 7.85
CA LEU A 72 5.34 4.23 8.53
C LEU A 72 4.42 3.33 9.38
N CYS A 73 3.93 2.23 8.82
CA CYS A 73 3.08 1.28 9.53
C CYS A 73 3.78 0.71 10.77
N TYR A 74 5.06 0.39 10.67
CA TYR A 74 5.88 -0.06 11.80
C TYR A 74 5.99 1.02 12.88
N ARG A 75 6.33 2.27 12.50
CA ARG A 75 6.46 3.39 13.45
C ARG A 75 5.13 3.66 14.18
N LEU A 76 4.01 3.66 13.47
CA LEU A 76 2.67 3.88 14.04
C LEU A 76 2.25 2.75 15.00
N LYS A 77 2.51 1.48 14.66
CA LYS A 77 2.27 0.34 15.57
C LYS A 77 3.14 0.43 16.82
N HIS A 78 4.38 0.89 16.67
CA HIS A 78 5.28 1.09 17.80
C HIS A 78 4.74 2.16 18.77
N LEU A 79 4.25 3.30 18.26
CA LEU A 79 3.63 4.35 19.07
C LEU A 79 2.42 3.84 19.87
N LEU A 80 1.53 3.03 19.26
CA LEU A 80 0.43 2.39 19.99
C LEU A 80 0.93 1.50 21.12
N ARG A 81 1.98 0.71 20.87
CA ARG A 81 2.57 -0.17 21.88
C ARG A 81 3.18 0.64 23.04
N MET A 82 3.85 1.75 22.76
CA MET A 82 4.42 2.62 23.80
C MET A 82 3.32 3.31 24.61
N TYR A 83 2.27 3.81 23.96
CA TYR A 83 1.09 4.35 24.65
C TYR A 83 0.49 3.34 25.64
N THR A 84 0.33 2.07 25.24
CA THR A 84 -0.26 1.05 26.12
C THR A 84 0.63 0.63 27.28
N ASN A 85 1.96 0.69 27.14
CA ASN A 85 2.90 0.19 28.14
C ASN A 85 3.46 1.29 29.05
N GLU A 86 3.70 2.47 28.48
CA GLU A 86 4.47 3.55 29.10
C GLU A 86 3.64 4.83 29.24
N GLN A 87 2.38 4.83 28.77
CA GLN A 87 1.44 5.96 28.87
C GLN A 87 1.99 7.25 28.25
N GLU A 88 2.86 7.10 27.24
CA GLU A 88 3.34 8.22 26.45
C GLU A 88 2.19 8.91 25.70
N ARG A 89 2.42 10.09 25.13
CA ARG A 89 1.37 10.79 24.35
C ARG A 89 1.32 10.24 22.92
N LEU A 90 0.14 9.85 22.45
CA LEU A 90 -0.08 9.57 21.02
C LEU A 90 -0.02 10.85 20.18
N PRO A 91 0.42 10.76 18.91
CA PRO A 91 0.37 11.88 18.00
C PRO A 91 -1.08 12.36 17.83
N ASN A 92 -1.27 13.67 17.83
CA ASN A 92 -2.55 14.25 17.45
C ASN A 92 -2.71 14.23 15.92
N PHE A 93 -3.90 14.60 15.44
CA PHE A 93 -4.22 14.63 14.01
C PHE A 93 -3.18 15.38 13.16
N LEU A 94 -2.73 16.56 13.59
CA LEU A 94 -1.79 17.37 12.80
C LEU A 94 -0.41 16.72 12.71
N GLU A 95 0.06 16.12 13.80
CA GLU A 95 1.30 15.35 13.83
C GLU A 95 1.22 14.14 12.92
N LEU A 96 0.08 13.44 12.93
CA LEU A 96 -0.15 12.29 12.08
C LEU A 96 -0.14 12.65 10.59
N ILE A 97 -0.82 13.73 10.21
CA ILE A 97 -0.80 14.26 8.83
C ILE A 97 0.61 14.63 8.40
N LYS A 98 1.40 15.25 9.29
CA LYS A 98 2.78 15.59 9.01
C LYS A 98 3.62 14.33 8.74
N MET A 99 3.56 13.33 9.62
CA MET A 99 4.27 12.07 9.45
C MET A 99 3.92 11.37 8.12
N ILE A 100 2.63 11.35 7.75
CA ILE A 100 2.17 10.71 6.52
C ILE A 100 2.70 11.47 5.29
N ARG A 101 2.62 12.80 5.28
CA ARG A 101 3.10 13.60 4.16
C ARG A 101 4.61 13.47 3.95
N GLU A 102 5.38 13.45 5.03
CA GLU A 102 6.82 13.24 4.96
C GLU A 102 7.15 11.91 4.27
N ASP A 103 6.49 10.81 4.65
CA ASP A 103 6.68 9.50 4.00
C ASP A 103 6.18 9.47 2.55
N GLU A 104 5.02 10.08 2.25
CA GLU A 104 4.47 10.17 0.89
C GLU A 104 5.41 10.94 -0.05
N ASP A 105 5.98 12.06 0.40
CA ASP A 105 6.90 12.88 -0.39
C ASP A 105 8.23 12.15 -0.65
N TRP A 106 8.70 11.36 0.32
CA TRP A 106 9.86 10.46 0.13
C TRP A 106 9.59 9.40 -0.92
N ASP A 107 8.42 8.76 -0.93
CA ASP A 107 8.06 7.76 -1.95
C ASP A 107 7.92 8.40 -3.35
N ASP A 108 7.25 9.55 -3.45
CA ASP A 108 7.10 10.27 -4.73
C ASP A 108 8.46 10.67 -5.33
N THR A 109 9.38 11.17 -4.51
CA THR A 109 10.73 11.55 -4.96
C THR A 109 11.59 10.33 -5.34
N PHE A 110 11.51 9.24 -4.57
CA PHE A 110 12.20 7.99 -4.86
C PHE A 110 11.74 7.36 -6.18
N MET A 111 10.42 7.31 -6.40
CA MET A 111 9.83 6.79 -7.63
C MET A 111 10.20 7.64 -8.86
N LYS A 112 10.18 8.98 -8.73
CA LYS A 112 10.64 9.89 -9.79
C LYS A 112 12.10 9.61 -10.18
N ARG A 113 13.00 9.46 -9.19
CA ARG A 113 14.42 9.14 -9.43
C ARG A 113 14.59 7.78 -10.13
N LYS A 114 13.85 6.76 -9.69
CA LYS A 114 13.91 5.41 -10.30
C LYS A 114 13.45 5.43 -11.77
N ARG A 115 12.42 6.22 -12.09
CA ARG A 115 11.93 6.39 -13.47
C ARG A 115 12.95 7.13 -14.34
N ALA A 116 13.54 8.20 -13.83
CA ALA A 116 14.59 8.96 -14.54
C ALA A 116 15.80 8.08 -14.92
N LYS A 117 16.28 7.26 -13.98
CA LYS A 117 17.38 6.30 -14.24
C LYS A 117 17.02 5.26 -15.31
N ARG A 118 15.78 4.77 -15.34
CA ARG A 118 15.33 3.85 -16.38
C ARG A 118 15.25 4.52 -17.76
N SER A 119 14.81 5.77 -17.84
CA SER A 119 14.80 6.51 -19.11
C SER A 119 16.20 6.84 -19.61
N GLU A 120 17.15 7.18 -18.72
CA GLU A 120 18.55 7.41 -19.08
C GLU A 120 19.18 6.14 -19.67
N LEU A 121 19.02 4.99 -19.02
CA LEU A 121 19.52 3.70 -19.51
C LEU A 121 18.91 3.30 -20.87
N ILE A 122 17.66 3.67 -21.14
CA ILE A 122 17.00 3.40 -22.43
C ILE A 122 17.55 4.35 -23.52
N MET A 123 17.78 5.63 -23.22
CA MET A 123 18.37 6.58 -24.16
C MET A 123 19.84 6.25 -24.48
N GLU A 124 20.62 5.82 -23.48
CA GLU A 124 22.03 5.44 -23.66
C GLU A 124 22.17 4.24 -24.60
N ARG A 125 21.26 3.27 -24.54
CA ARG A 125 21.24 2.12 -25.47
C ARG A 125 20.84 2.49 -26.90
N ALA A 126 20.08 3.57 -27.08
CA ALA A 126 19.67 4.07 -28.40
C ALA A 126 20.70 5.03 -29.03
N ALA A 127 21.55 5.66 -28.23
CA ALA A 127 22.56 6.62 -28.66
C ALA A 127 23.95 6.01 -28.91
N SER A 128 24.13 4.71 -28.69
CA SER A 128 25.38 4.02 -29.05
C SER A 128 25.32 3.61 -30.53
N PRO A 129 26.05 4.29 -31.45
CA PRO A 129 26.18 3.83 -32.81
C PRO A 129 27.19 2.70 -32.78
N VAL A 130 26.74 1.50 -32.40
CA VAL A 130 27.56 0.32 -32.67
C VAL A 130 27.52 0.14 -34.18
N ALA A 131 28.53 0.69 -34.85
CA ALA A 131 28.89 0.31 -36.19
C ALA A 131 29.32 -1.17 -36.15
N PHE A 132 28.34 -2.07 -36.16
CA PHE A 132 28.56 -3.43 -36.60
C PHE A 132 28.82 -3.35 -38.11
N GLN A 133 30.09 -3.15 -38.49
CA GLN A 133 30.57 -3.76 -39.73
C GLN A 133 30.68 -5.27 -39.48
N GLY A 134 29.52 -5.92 -39.41
CA GLY A 134 29.43 -7.36 -39.55
C GLY A 134 29.50 -7.70 -41.05
N PRO A 135 30.09 -8.86 -41.44
CA PRO A 135 30.04 -9.31 -42.81
C PRO A 135 28.57 -9.46 -43.25
N GLN A 136 28.28 -8.98 -44.46
CA GLN A 136 26.95 -9.04 -45.10
C GLN A 136 26.30 -10.43 -44.97
N PRO A 137 24.98 -10.53 -44.75
CA PRO A 137 24.31 -11.82 -44.71
C PRO A 137 24.30 -12.43 -46.11
N LYS A 138 25.08 -13.50 -46.30
CA LYS A 138 24.88 -14.41 -47.43
C LYS A 138 23.55 -15.13 -47.21
N VAL A 139 22.60 -14.86 -48.10
CA VAL A 139 21.40 -15.68 -48.28
C VAL A 139 21.86 -17.08 -48.67
N ILE A 140 21.65 -18.05 -47.78
CA ILE A 140 21.62 -19.46 -48.13
C ILE A 140 20.21 -19.93 -47.80
N CYS A 141 19.39 -20.04 -48.84
CA CYS A 141 18.15 -20.81 -48.76
C CYS A 141 18.56 -22.28 -48.61
N SER A 142 18.23 -22.88 -47.47
CA SER A 142 18.17 -24.33 -47.34
C SER A 142 17.03 -24.66 -46.40
N ALA A 143 16.12 -25.50 -46.89
CA ALA A 143 15.07 -26.13 -46.10
C ALA A 143 15.71 -26.88 -44.92
N ASP A 144 15.09 -26.76 -43.75
CA ASP A 144 14.60 -27.87 -42.94
C ASP A 144 14.10 -27.32 -41.60
N CYS A 145 12.78 -27.43 -41.38
CA CYS A 145 12.12 -26.99 -40.15
C CYS A 145 12.37 -28.02 -39.04
N ASN A 146 13.21 -27.68 -38.07
CA ASN A 146 13.24 -28.38 -36.78
C ASN A 146 12.72 -27.45 -35.69
N VAL A 147 11.49 -27.71 -35.27
CA VAL A 147 10.85 -27.16 -34.08
C VAL A 147 11.62 -27.68 -32.87
N ILE A 148 12.24 -26.78 -32.09
CA ILE A 148 12.73 -27.11 -30.76
C ILE A 148 11.80 -26.41 -29.78
N GLU A 149 10.84 -27.17 -29.26
CA GLU A 149 10.03 -26.81 -28.10
C GLU A 149 10.93 -26.65 -26.88
N ALA A 150 10.76 -25.54 -26.16
CA ALA A 150 11.39 -25.33 -24.87
C ALA A 150 10.72 -26.22 -23.80
N PRO A 151 11.48 -26.99 -22.99
CA PRO A 151 10.88 -27.79 -21.93
C PRO A 151 10.49 -26.89 -20.74
N ILE A 152 9.19 -26.87 -20.44
CA ILE A 152 8.65 -26.35 -19.17
C ILE A 152 8.94 -27.41 -18.11
N THR A 153 9.95 -27.19 -17.28
CA THR A 153 10.21 -28.04 -16.11
C THR A 153 9.27 -27.63 -14.99
N THR A 154 8.15 -28.34 -14.86
CA THR A 154 7.31 -28.34 -13.65
C THR A 154 7.94 -29.28 -12.62
N ASP A 155 8.47 -28.75 -11.53
CA ASP A 155 8.86 -29.53 -10.36
C ASP A 155 7.61 -30.10 -9.67
N LEU A 156 7.42 -31.41 -9.78
CA LEU A 156 6.47 -32.21 -9.04
C LEU A 156 7.20 -33.06 -7.99
N CYS A 157 6.63 -33.04 -6.78
CA CYS A 157 6.88 -33.83 -5.58
C CYS A 157 7.54 -35.22 -5.76
N PRO A 158 8.39 -35.65 -4.81
CA PRO A 158 8.96 -36.99 -4.82
C PRO A 158 7.93 -38.04 -4.38
N LYS A 159 7.86 -39.13 -5.15
CA LYS A 159 7.18 -40.38 -4.80
C LYS A 159 7.97 -41.15 -3.74
N SER A 160 7.29 -41.67 -2.73
CA SER A 160 7.74 -42.86 -1.99
C SER A 160 6.66 -43.95 -2.05
N GLN A 161 6.94 -44.93 -2.90
CA GLN A 161 6.70 -46.37 -2.81
C GLN A 161 5.28 -46.94 -2.57
N SER A 162 4.88 -47.79 -3.52
CA SER A 162 3.74 -48.72 -3.49
C SER A 162 4.13 -50.10 -2.92
N GLN A 163 3.16 -50.74 -2.26
CA GLN A 163 2.87 -52.19 -2.22
C GLN A 163 1.42 -52.30 -1.70
N ILE A 164 0.37 -52.55 -2.51
CA ILE A 164 -0.13 -53.81 -3.12
C ILE A 164 -0.28 -54.93 -2.08
N CYS A 165 -1.38 -55.66 -1.84
CA CYS A 165 -2.82 -55.66 -2.15
C CYS A 165 -3.48 -56.76 -1.26
N THR A 166 -4.77 -56.60 -0.92
CA THR A 166 -5.85 -57.60 -0.67
C THR A 166 -5.54 -59.00 -0.09
N HIS A 167 -6.18 -59.34 1.04
CA HIS A 167 -7.47 -60.05 1.06
C HIS A 167 -8.20 -59.89 2.40
#